data_AF-A0A1M7UNT3-F1
#
_entry.id   AF-A0A1M7UNT3-F1
#
_cell.length_a   1.000
_cell.length_b   1.000
_cell.length_c   1.000
_cell.angle_alpha   90.00
_cell.angle_beta   90.00
_cell.angle_gamma   90.00
#
_symmetry.space_group_name_H-M   'P 1'
#
loop_
_entity.id
_entity.type
_entity.pdbx_description
1 polymer ?
#
loop_
_entity_poly.entity_id
_entity_poly.type
_entity_poly.pdbx_seq_one_letter_code
_entity_poly.pdbx_strand_id
1 'polypeptide(L)' 'MDLVKSKVIGIRFRMSRLGAARSPILAGKEGIIIGEGRYYRSVRVQFDGNKSPTTLHCDYVELIPLKTDC' A
#
# COMPACT_ATOMS: atom_id res chain seq x y z
N MET A 1 14.61 -10.89 -9.41
CA MET A 1 14.63 -9.62 -8.67
C MET A 1 14.23 -8.54 -9.66
N ASP A 2 12.93 -8.27 -9.76
CA ASP A 2 12.42 -7.32 -10.76
C ASP A 2 12.70 -5.89 -10.30
N LEU A 3 13.59 -5.21 -11.03
CA LEU A 3 14.02 -3.83 -10.82
C LEU A 3 12.86 -2.80 -10.74
N VAL A 4 11.65 -3.20 -11.14
CA VAL A 4 10.42 -2.39 -11.14
C VAL A 4 9.72 -2.36 -9.77
N LYS A 5 9.90 -3.38 -8.90
CA LYS A 5 9.13 -3.47 -7.63
C LYS A 5 9.69 -2.64 -6.48
N SER A 6 10.97 -2.22 -6.53
CA SER A 6 11.56 -1.36 -5.50
C SER A 6 11.12 0.11 -5.60
N LYS A 7 10.51 0.53 -6.73
CA LYS A 7 10.21 1.94 -7.01
C LYS A 7 9.05 2.51 -6.20
N VAL A 8 8.31 1.66 -5.47
CA VAL A 8 7.11 2.06 -4.73
C VAL A 8 7.30 2.14 -3.22
N ILE A 9 8.46 1.72 -2.69
CA ILE A 9 8.76 1.88 -1.25
C ILE A 9 8.83 3.38 -0.93
N GLY A 10 8.17 3.77 0.16
CA GLY A 10 8.02 5.18 0.57
C GLY A 10 6.86 5.91 -0.10
N ILE A 11 6.21 5.34 -1.11
CA ILE A 11 5.04 5.96 -1.75
C ILE A 11 3.81 5.84 -0.84
N ARG A 12 3.02 6.92 -0.78
CA ARG A 12 1.72 6.96 -0.10
C ARG A 12 0.72 6.08 -0.83
N PHE A 13 -0.14 5.41 -0.06
CA PHE A 13 -1.23 4.63 -0.63
C PHE A 13 -2.52 4.87 0.16
N ARG A 14 -3.64 4.53 -0.49
CA ARG A 14 -4.94 4.31 0.15
C ARG A 14 -5.47 2.94 -0.24
N MET A 15 -6.50 2.47 0.46
CA MET A 15 -7.23 1.28 0.00
C MET A 15 -7.90 1.55 -1.34
N SER A 16 -7.72 0.65 -2.30
CA SER A 16 -8.49 0.64 -3.55
C SER A 16 -9.96 0.35 -3.26
N ARG A 17 -10.86 0.59 -4.23
CA ARG A 17 -12.28 0.22 -4.09
C ARG A 17 -12.47 -1.27 -3.75
N LEU A 18 -11.70 -2.15 -4.39
CA LEU A 18 -11.74 -3.59 -4.12
C LEU A 18 -11.21 -3.90 -2.71
N GLY A 19 -10.10 -3.27 -2.32
CA GLY A 19 -9.52 -3.42 -1.00
C GLY A 19 -10.46 -2.98 0.11
N ALA A 20 -11.12 -1.83 -0.07
CA ALA A 20 -12.12 -1.31 0.86
C ALA A 20 -13.35 -2.24 0.97
N ALA A 21 -13.82 -2.80 -0.16
CA ALA A 21 -14.95 -3.74 -0.16
C ALA A 21 -14.61 -5.06 0.55
N ARG A 22 -13.37 -5.56 0.40
CA ARG A 22 -12.92 -6.81 1.05
C ARG A 22 -12.44 -6.61 2.49
N SER A 23 -12.09 -5.39 2.88
CA SER A 23 -11.62 -5.07 4.23
C SER A 23 -12.23 -3.76 4.72
N PRO A 24 -13.53 -3.75 5.11
CA PRO A 24 -14.24 -2.54 5.51
C PRO A 24 -13.59 -1.79 6.69
N ILE A 25 -12.95 -2.51 7.62
CA ILE A 25 -12.24 -1.91 8.77
C ILE A 25 -11.03 -1.07 8.33
N LEU A 26 -10.48 -1.37 7.15
CA LEU A 26 -9.37 -0.64 6.56
C LEU A 26 -9.84 0.38 5.52
N ALA A 27 -11.13 0.41 5.19
CA ALA A 27 -11.68 1.35 4.22
C ALA A 27 -11.39 2.80 4.66
N GLY A 28 -10.90 3.61 3.72
CA GLY A 28 -10.51 5.00 3.98
C GLY A 28 -9.18 5.17 4.72
N LYS A 29 -8.50 4.10 5.14
CA LYS A 29 -7.16 4.20 5.71
C LYS A 29 -6.11 4.42 4.63
N GLU A 30 -5.11 5.19 5.00
CA GLU A 30 -3.93 5.48 4.18
C GLU A 30 -2.65 5.08 4.93
N GLY A 31 -1.54 5.10 4.21
CA GLY A 31 -0.24 4.85 4.80
C GLY A 31 0.89 4.92 3.79
N ILE A 32 1.99 4.26 4.11
CA ILE A 32 3.17 4.14 3.25
C ILE A 32 3.46 2.68 2.92
N ILE A 33 3.96 2.44 1.70
CA ILE A 33 4.53 1.14 1.33
C ILE A 33 5.92 1.04 1.95
N ILE A 34 6.18 -0.02 2.73
CA ILE A 34 7.46 -0.21 3.43
C ILE A 34 8.27 -1.39 2.88
N GLY A 35 7.73 -2.13 1.94
CA GLY A 35 8.45 -3.23 1.30
C GLY A 35 7.55 -4.21 0.56
N GLU A 36 8.17 -5.25 0.05
CA GLU A 36 7.46 -6.36 -0.59
C GLU A 36 6.89 -7.32 0.46
N GLY A 37 5.78 -7.97 0.12
CA GLY A 37 5.26 -9.06 0.93
C GLY A 37 5.90 -10.40 0.55
N ARG A 38 5.80 -11.39 1.43
CA ARG A 38 6.39 -12.73 1.24
C ARG A 38 5.78 -13.51 0.07
N TYR A 39 4.54 -13.20 -0.31
CA TYR A 39 3.77 -13.95 -1.32
C TYR A 39 3.65 -13.17 -2.63
N TYR A 40 3.35 -13.89 -3.72
CA TYR A 40 3.11 -13.28 -5.02
C TYR A 40 2.01 -12.21 -4.93
N ARG A 41 2.27 -11.04 -5.56
CA ARG A 41 1.38 -9.86 -5.55
C ARG A 41 0.98 -9.40 -4.14
N SER A 42 1.87 -9.55 -3.17
CA SER A 42 1.69 -8.96 -1.85
C SER A 42 2.68 -7.83 -1.59
N VAL A 43 2.24 -6.83 -0.84
CA VAL A 43 2.99 -5.64 -0.44
C VAL A 43 2.90 -5.47 1.07
N ARG A 44 3.99 -5.04 1.69
CA ARG A 44 4.02 -4.69 3.11
C ARG A 44 3.81 -3.18 3.25
N VAL A 45 2.82 -2.81 4.03
CA VAL A 45 2.42 -1.41 4.26
C VAL A 45 2.43 -1.08 5.74
N GLN A 46 2.64 0.20 6.04
CA GLN A 46 2.40 0.76 7.36
C GLN A 46 1.24 1.74 7.23
N PHE A 47 0.08 1.39 7.78
CA PHE A 47 -1.04 2.33 7.89
C PHE A 47 -0.68 3.46 8.87
N ASP A 48 -1.21 4.65 8.61
CA ASP A 48 -1.05 5.80 9.51
C ASP A 48 -1.63 5.48 10.88
N GLY A 49 -0.89 5.82 11.94
CA GLY A 49 -1.26 5.56 13.33
C GLY A 49 -1.14 4.10 13.79
N ASN A 50 -0.92 3.14 12.88
CA ASN A 50 -0.61 1.77 13.29
C ASN A 50 0.86 1.66 13.71
N LYS A 51 1.15 0.85 14.73
CA LYS A 51 2.52 0.52 15.16
C LYS A 51 3.16 -0.61 14.36
N SER A 52 2.33 -1.51 13.84
CA SER A 52 2.79 -2.74 13.19
C SER A 52 2.48 -2.73 11.69
N PRO A 53 3.37 -3.29 10.86
CA PRO A 53 3.12 -3.44 9.43
C PRO A 53 1.98 -4.42 9.12
N THR A 54 1.35 -4.23 7.97
CA THR A 54 0.32 -5.11 7.41
C THR A 54 0.72 -5.59 6.03
N THR A 55 0.42 -6.83 5.69
CA THR A 55 0.61 -7.35 4.33
C THR A 55 -0.73 -7.31 3.59
N LEU A 56 -0.76 -6.69 2.41
CA LEU A 56 -1.94 -6.59 1.55
C LEU A 56 -1.66 -7.18 0.17
N HIS A 57 -2.71 -7.57 -0.54
CA HIS A 57 -2.61 -7.86 -1.97
C HIS A 57 -2.41 -6.53 -2.74
N CYS A 58 -1.59 -6.52 -3.80
CA CYS A 58 -1.30 -5.31 -4.57
C CYS A 58 -2.56 -4.64 -5.14
N ASP A 59 -3.58 -5.42 -5.53
CA ASP A 59 -4.83 -4.87 -6.07
C ASP A 59 -5.70 -4.19 -5.01
N TYR A 60 -5.38 -4.34 -3.72
CA TYR A 60 -6.09 -3.69 -2.62
C TYR A 60 -5.54 -2.30 -2.29
N VAL A 61 -4.41 -1.93 -2.90
CA VAL A 61 -3.79 -0.63 -2.70
C VAL A 61 -3.88 0.20 -3.97
N GLU A 62 -4.10 1.49 -3.79
CA GLU A 62 -4.02 2.49 -4.85
C GLU A 62 -2.94 3.50 -4.44
N LEU A 63 -1.97 3.73 -5.31
CA LEU A 63 -0.89 4.67 -5.05
C LEU A 63 -1.43 6.10 -5.11
N ILE A 64 -1.08 6.90 -4.11
CA ILE A 64 -1.32 8.34 -4.12
C ILE A 64 -0.06 8.96 -4.73
N PRO A 65 -0.12 9.51 -5.96
CA PRO A 65 1.04 10.16 -6.54
C PRO A 65 1.46 11.31 -5.63
N LEU A 66 2.77 11.44 -5.41
CA LEU A 66 3.32 12.65 -4.81
C LEU A 66 2.90 13.82 -5.70
N LYS A 67 2.24 14.82 -5.12
CA LYS A 67 2.07 16.10 -5.79
C LYS A 67 3.47 16.60 -6.12
N THR A 68 3.81 16.60 -7.40
CA THR A 68 4.90 17.43 -7.89
C THR A 68 4.29 18.82 -7.96
N ASP A 69 4.54 19.63 -6.94
CA ASP A 69 4.18 21.04 -6.99
C ASP A 69 5.01 21.68 -8.12
N CYS A 70 4.30 22.26 -9.10
CA CYS A 70 4.70 23.13 -10.22
C CYS A 70 6.12 23.01 -10.80
#